data_AF-A0A377HNH7-F1
#
_entry.id   AF-A0A377HNH7-F1
#
_cell.length_a   1.000
_cell.length_b   1.000
_cell.length_c   1.000
_cell.angle_alpha   90.00
_cell.angle_beta   90.00
_cell.angle_gamma   90.00
#
_symmetry.space_group_name_H-M   'P 1'
#
loop_
_entity.id
_entity.type
_entity.pdbx_description
1 polymer ?
#
loop_
_entity_poly.entity_id
_entity_poly.type
_entity_poly.pdbx_seq_one_letter_code
_entity_poly.pdbx_strand_id
1 'polypeptide(L)'
;MFKKSLLASSFALALLSGCSNQVKDNNLILDQEWQPDIYNIVVSHVGDVDNVRFWVRRAPTYEDGYPHALACVEVAQPLEPNRFYIANLNTYGLNQVYNCEEDYWRYSNLVDPYASREVDLSAWDPKAAQRRYSSYPVNMNTNMDGVQGMLTGHGQLRLVFSDLFPVNEYQLTNKGVQTLFEVIDNLKHLPVDELTIYGVADSSGNYKKNRVLADRRAQSVRTFLVEEGLNYMPMKLRGTVENGLSTPQQRVMQRRFVIEVRFRTDEK
;
A
#
# COMPACT_ATOMS: atom_id res chain seq x y z
N MET A 1 -3.28 -23.19 82.60
CA MET A 1 -3.06 -24.29 81.63
C MET A 1 -2.09 -23.78 80.57
N PHE A 2 -0.95 -24.47 80.40
CA PHE A 2 0.20 -24.09 79.58
C PHE A 2 -0.08 -24.07 78.06
N LYS A 3 0.54 -23.12 77.33
CA LYS A 3 1.47 -23.33 76.17
C LYS A 3 1.89 -21.98 75.55
N LYS A 4 3.19 -21.63 75.63
CA LYS A 4 4.22 -21.60 74.55
C LYS A 4 3.98 -20.48 73.52
N SER A 5 4.71 -19.35 73.56
CA SER A 5 6.10 -19.08 73.14
C SER A 5 6.33 -19.03 71.62
N LEU A 6 6.82 -17.88 71.12
CA LEU A 6 7.91 -17.60 70.16
C LEU A 6 7.58 -16.34 69.33
N LEU A 7 8.35 -15.25 69.44
CA LEU A 7 9.42 -14.79 68.50
C LEU A 7 8.84 -14.44 67.10
N ALA A 8 9.15 -13.33 66.42
CA ALA A 8 10.18 -12.31 66.55
C ALA A 8 9.86 -11.15 65.58
N SER A 9 10.60 -10.06 65.74
CA SER A 9 11.06 -9.15 64.67
C SER A 9 10.08 -8.18 64.02
N SER A 10 10.22 -6.93 64.48
CA SER A 10 10.28 -5.69 63.70
C SER A 10 10.29 -5.85 62.18
N PHE A 11 9.23 -5.37 61.53
CA PHE A 11 9.29 -4.91 60.15
C PHE A 11 8.84 -3.46 60.09
N ALA A 12 9.77 -2.60 59.72
CA ALA A 12 9.51 -1.21 59.38
C ALA A 12 8.51 -1.16 58.23
N LEU A 13 7.30 -0.68 58.47
CA LEU A 13 6.39 -0.27 57.40
C LEU A 13 6.86 1.08 56.88
N ALA A 14 7.67 1.00 55.82
CA ALA A 14 7.98 2.11 54.95
C ALA A 14 6.66 2.73 54.45
N LEU A 15 6.61 4.06 54.55
CA LEU A 15 5.60 4.92 53.96
C LEU A 15 5.53 4.66 52.45
N LEU A 16 4.56 3.87 52.01
CA LEU A 16 4.11 3.92 50.63
C LEU A 16 3.19 5.12 50.54
N SER A 17 3.76 6.26 50.17
CA SER A 17 3.04 7.31 49.46
C SER A 17 2.48 6.69 48.18
N GLY A 18 1.32 6.07 48.30
CA GLY A 18 0.49 5.71 47.16
C GLY A 18 0.07 7.01 46.51
N CYS A 19 0.78 7.40 45.45
CA CYS A 19 0.27 8.36 44.50
C CYS A 19 -1.14 7.89 44.13
N SER A 20 -2.13 8.69 44.52
CA SER A 20 -3.45 8.68 43.92
C SER A 20 -3.26 9.01 42.45
N ASN A 21 -2.95 7.99 41.65
CA ASN A 21 -3.23 8.07 40.24
C ASN A 21 -4.74 8.00 40.17
N GLN A 22 -5.37 9.16 40.02
CA GLN A 22 -6.70 9.23 39.45
C GLN A 22 -6.70 8.31 38.24
N VAL A 23 -7.59 7.32 38.27
CA VAL A 23 -7.89 6.51 37.09
C VAL A 23 -8.35 7.53 36.05
N LYS A 24 -7.43 7.91 35.15
CA LYS A 24 -7.81 8.58 33.91
C LYS A 24 -8.71 7.58 33.19
N ASP A 25 -9.86 8.04 32.74
CA ASP A 25 -10.80 7.24 31.98
C ASP A 25 -10.09 6.71 30.72
N ASN A 26 -9.57 5.49 30.83
CA ASN A 26 -8.78 4.81 29.82
C ASN A 26 -9.67 4.44 28.62
N ASN A 27 -9.89 5.38 27.70
CA ASN A 27 -10.16 5.01 26.31
C ASN A 27 -8.84 4.58 25.67
N LEU A 28 -8.53 3.28 25.73
CA LEU A 28 -7.31 2.67 25.17
C LEU A 28 -7.09 2.95 23.67
N ILE A 29 -8.11 3.47 22.98
CA ILE A 29 -8.11 3.79 21.55
C ILE A 29 -7.77 5.28 21.29
N LEU A 30 -7.85 6.16 22.30
CA LEU A 30 -7.72 7.61 22.14
C LEU A 30 -6.44 8.21 22.74
N ASP A 31 -5.71 7.45 23.58
CA ASP A 31 -4.40 7.85 24.10
C ASP A 31 -3.24 7.34 23.22
N GLN A 32 -3.43 7.27 21.90
CA GLN A 32 -2.34 6.92 20.98
C GLN A 32 -1.45 8.15 20.78
N GLU A 33 -0.27 8.12 21.40
CA GLU A 33 0.84 9.01 21.03
C GLU A 33 1.05 8.87 19.52
N TRP A 34 0.76 9.90 18.73
CA TRP A 34 0.86 9.86 17.27
C TRP A 34 2.31 9.89 16.78
N GLN A 35 3.24 10.32 17.63
CA GLN A 35 4.64 10.54 17.27
C GLN A 35 5.34 9.25 16.77
N PRO A 36 5.21 8.08 17.43
CA PRO A 36 5.75 6.82 16.94
C PRO A 36 5.13 6.38 15.62
N ASP A 37 3.83 6.62 15.39
CA ASP A 37 3.18 6.27 14.12
C ASP A 37 3.72 7.12 12.97
N ILE A 38 3.89 8.43 13.18
CA ILE A 38 4.52 9.30 12.19
C ILE A 38 5.95 8.85 11.89
N TYR A 39 6.72 8.50 12.92
CA TYR A 39 8.06 7.95 12.73
C TYR A 39 8.01 6.70 11.83
N ASN A 40 7.16 5.72 12.16
CA ASN A 40 7.01 4.48 11.40
C ASN A 40 6.58 4.73 9.95
N ILE A 41 5.65 5.66 9.73
CA ILE A 41 5.18 6.04 8.39
C ILE A 41 6.34 6.64 7.59
N VAL A 42 7.11 7.59 8.15
CA VAL A 42 8.23 8.22 7.43
C VAL A 42 9.31 7.21 7.10
N VAL A 43 9.79 6.43 8.07
CA VAL A 43 10.91 5.49 7.84
C VAL A 43 10.55 4.34 6.90
N SER A 44 9.27 4.00 6.77
CA SER A 44 8.81 2.95 5.83
C SER A 44 8.69 3.44 4.38
N HIS A 45 8.72 4.75 4.14
CA HIS A 45 8.51 5.35 2.81
C HIS A 45 9.75 6.06 2.26
N VAL A 46 10.76 6.35 3.07
CA VAL A 46 12.02 7.01 2.63
C VAL A 46 13.10 5.99 2.27
N GLY A 47 13.91 6.29 1.26
CA GLY A 47 14.92 5.36 0.72
C GLY A 47 16.21 5.24 1.55
N ASP A 48 16.64 6.29 2.23
CA ASP A 48 17.85 6.33 3.07
C ASP A 48 17.47 6.61 4.52
N VAL A 49 17.15 5.54 5.25
CA VAL A 49 16.64 5.60 6.63
C VAL A 49 17.74 6.00 7.63
N ASP A 50 19.02 5.77 7.31
CA ASP A 50 20.13 6.04 8.22
C ASP A 50 20.52 7.53 8.25
N ASN A 51 20.19 8.28 7.20
CA ASN A 51 20.54 9.70 7.07
C ASN A 51 19.34 10.65 6.97
N VAL A 52 18.11 10.16 7.18
CA VAL A 52 16.90 10.97 7.14
C VAL A 52 16.75 11.82 8.41
N ARG A 53 16.30 13.07 8.24
CA ARG A 53 15.76 13.90 9.33
C ARG A 53 14.36 14.32 8.96
N PHE A 54 13.46 14.37 9.93
CA PHE A 54 12.12 14.90 9.69
C PHE A 54 11.62 15.75 10.86
N TRP A 55 10.70 16.65 10.54
CA TRP A 55 10.02 17.53 11.49
C TRP A 55 8.52 17.47 11.25
N VAL A 56 7.73 17.38 12.31
CA VAL A 56 6.28 17.54 12.21
C VAL A 56 5.96 19.04 12.21
N ARG A 57 5.58 19.56 11.04
CA ARG A 57 5.22 20.98 10.85
C ARG A 57 3.79 21.26 11.30
N ARG A 58 2.89 20.28 11.16
CA ARG A 58 1.51 20.31 11.65
C ARG A 58 1.18 18.99 12.33
N ALA A 59 0.88 19.03 13.63
CA ALA A 59 0.43 17.87 14.38
C ALA A 59 -1.00 17.47 13.96
N PRO A 60 -1.40 16.20 14.12
CA PRO A 60 -2.75 15.76 13.82
C PRO A 60 -3.76 16.45 14.75
N THR A 61 -4.91 16.83 14.18
CA THR A 61 -6.06 17.38 14.89
C THR A 61 -7.21 16.37 14.90
N TYR A 62 -7.92 16.26 16.02
CA TYR A 62 -8.99 15.27 16.23
C TYR A 62 -10.38 15.92 16.31
N GLU A 63 -10.56 17.07 15.65
CA GLU A 63 -11.85 17.77 15.61
C GLU A 63 -12.86 17.03 14.73
N ASP A 64 -14.13 16.99 15.15
CA ASP A 64 -15.19 16.33 14.39
C ASP A 64 -15.36 16.95 13.00
N GLY A 65 -15.24 16.13 11.96
CA GLY A 65 -15.36 16.55 10.56
C GLY A 65 -14.05 17.03 9.90
N TYR A 66 -12.95 17.13 10.64
CA TYR A 66 -11.63 17.36 10.04
C TYR A 66 -11.13 16.12 9.29
N PRO A 67 -10.32 16.28 8.23
CA PRO A 67 -9.73 15.15 7.52
C PRO A 67 -8.89 14.34 8.51
N HIS A 68 -9.36 13.11 8.74
CA HIS A 68 -8.99 12.26 9.85
C HIS A 68 -7.47 12.21 10.11
N ALA A 69 -7.05 12.53 11.34
CA ALA A 69 -5.70 12.31 11.91
C ALA A 69 -4.52 12.48 10.91
N LEU A 70 -4.49 13.62 10.20
CA LEU A 70 -3.42 13.95 9.26
C LEU A 70 -2.36 14.82 9.91
N ALA A 71 -1.10 14.40 9.84
CA ALA A 71 0.04 15.25 10.19
C ALA A 71 0.74 15.75 8.92
N CYS A 72 1.24 16.98 8.93
CA CYS A 72 2.14 17.46 7.89
C CYS A 72 3.58 17.38 8.37
N VAL A 73 4.43 16.69 7.63
CA VAL A 73 5.83 16.45 7.97
C VAL A 73 6.74 17.01 6.89
N GLU A 74 7.85 17.59 7.30
CA GLU A 74 8.96 17.93 6.43
C GLU A 74 10.04 16.87 6.58
N VAL A 75 10.56 16.38 5.46
CA VAL A 75 11.61 15.37 5.41
C VAL A 75 12.80 15.97 4.67
N ALA A 76 13.98 15.83 5.28
CA ALA A 76 15.28 16.19 4.69
C ALA A 76 16.13 14.93 4.53
N GLN A 77 16.66 14.74 3.34
CA GLN A 77 17.60 13.67 2.99
C GLN A 77 18.89 14.28 2.42
N PRO A 78 20.04 13.61 2.54
CA PRO A 78 21.28 14.10 1.94
C PRO A 78 21.12 14.30 0.44
N LEU A 79 21.71 15.37 -0.10
CA LEU A 79 21.75 15.67 -1.55
C LEU A 79 20.39 15.99 -2.20
N GLU A 80 19.29 16.03 -1.43
CA GLU A 80 17.96 16.37 -1.92
C GLU A 80 17.40 17.63 -1.22
N PRO A 81 16.58 18.45 -1.92
CA PRO A 81 15.85 19.53 -1.26
C PRO A 81 14.81 18.96 -0.29
N ASN A 82 14.53 19.70 0.79
CA ASN A 82 13.50 19.31 1.75
C ASN A 82 12.14 19.19 1.07
N ARG A 83 11.40 18.14 1.42
CA ARG A 83 10.06 17.84 0.88
C ARG A 83 9.04 17.79 1.99
N PHE A 84 7.80 18.12 1.67
CA PHE A 84 6.68 18.09 2.61
C PHE A 84 5.75 16.93 2.27
N TYR A 85 5.16 16.34 3.30
CA TYR A 85 4.26 15.21 3.16
C TYR A 85 3.09 15.30 4.14
N ILE A 86 1.94 14.78 3.72
CA ILE A 86 0.85 14.42 4.61
C ILE A 86 1.04 12.96 5.02
N ALA A 87 1.22 12.74 6.32
CA ALA A 87 1.15 11.44 6.95
C ALA A 87 -0.27 11.20 7.45
N ASN A 88 -0.93 10.18 6.91
CA ASN A 88 -2.28 9.79 7.31
C ASN A 88 -2.20 8.66 8.33
N LEU A 89 -2.53 8.96 9.58
CA LEU A 89 -2.45 7.99 10.69
C LEU A 89 -3.50 6.89 10.59
N ASN A 90 -4.62 7.11 9.87
CA ASN A 90 -5.65 6.10 9.69
C ASN A 90 -5.29 5.09 8.61
N THR A 91 -4.70 5.55 7.51
CA THR A 91 -4.32 4.69 6.38
C THR A 91 -2.86 4.26 6.42
N TYR A 92 -2.08 4.79 7.37
CA TYR A 92 -0.64 4.58 7.45
C TYR A 92 0.10 4.95 6.15
N GLY A 93 -0.39 5.98 5.46
CA GLY A 93 0.11 6.41 4.15
C GLY A 93 0.84 7.75 4.20
N LEU A 94 1.78 7.96 3.27
CA LEU A 94 2.56 9.20 3.13
C LEU A 94 2.41 9.78 1.71
N ASN A 95 1.82 10.96 1.59
CA ASN A 95 1.60 11.65 0.31
C ASN A 95 2.38 12.96 0.25
N GLN A 96 3.11 13.23 -0.82
CA GLN A 96 3.87 14.48 -0.95
C GLN A 96 2.93 15.69 -1.15
N VAL A 97 3.29 16.83 -0.57
CA VAL A 97 2.60 18.12 -0.71
C VAL A 97 3.58 19.25 -1.00
N TYR A 98 3.08 20.37 -1.52
CA TYR A 98 3.92 21.52 -1.86
C TYR A 98 4.42 22.25 -0.62
N ASN A 99 3.58 22.36 0.42
CA ASN A 99 3.92 22.98 1.70
C ASN A 99 3.01 22.48 2.83
N CYS A 100 3.31 22.89 4.07
CA CYS A 100 2.49 22.60 5.27
C CYS A 100 1.71 23.84 5.78
N GLU A 101 1.53 24.85 4.93
CA GLU A 101 0.87 26.11 5.26
C GLU A 101 -0.65 26.01 5.04
N GLU A 102 -1.39 26.96 5.62
CA GLU A 102 -2.85 27.04 5.48
C GLU A 102 -3.59 25.69 5.67
N ASP A 103 -4.54 25.38 4.78
CA ASP A 103 -5.21 24.09 4.67
C ASP A 103 -4.34 23.10 3.87
N TYR A 104 -3.23 22.68 4.47
CA TYR A 104 -2.24 21.79 3.84
C TYR A 104 -2.81 20.47 3.30
N TRP A 105 -3.98 20.05 3.78
CA TRP A 105 -4.69 18.84 3.38
C TRP A 105 -5.54 18.98 2.10
N ARG A 106 -5.65 20.19 1.54
CA ARG A 106 -6.40 20.41 0.30
C ARG A 106 -5.80 19.63 -0.86
N TYR A 107 -6.68 19.13 -1.71
CA TYR A 107 -6.29 18.42 -2.93
C TYR A 107 -5.32 19.23 -3.82
N SER A 108 -5.51 20.55 -3.92
CA SER A 108 -4.62 21.45 -4.69
C SER A 108 -3.20 21.53 -4.14
N ASN A 109 -2.97 21.12 -2.89
CA ASN A 109 -1.65 21.12 -2.26
C ASN A 109 -0.93 19.77 -2.41
N LEU A 110 -1.62 18.71 -2.83
CA LEU A 110 -0.99 17.43 -3.14
C LEU A 110 -0.05 17.64 -4.32
N VAL A 111 1.23 17.36 -4.10
CA VAL A 111 2.17 17.22 -5.21
C VAL A 111 1.73 15.94 -5.90
N ASP A 112 1.29 16.05 -7.15
CA ASP A 112 1.17 14.89 -8.01
C ASP A 112 2.57 14.24 -7.99
N PRO A 113 2.72 13.12 -7.29
CA PRO A 113 4.04 12.59 -6.99
C PRO A 113 4.76 12.20 -8.28
N TYR A 114 4.02 12.11 -9.39
CA TYR A 114 4.49 11.73 -10.70
C TYR A 114 3.67 12.44 -11.76
N ALA A 115 3.65 13.79 -11.73
CA ALA A 115 3.34 14.57 -12.93
C ALA A 115 4.11 13.93 -14.09
N SER A 116 3.39 13.21 -14.95
CA SER A 116 3.95 12.09 -15.69
C SER A 116 5.16 12.53 -16.49
N ARG A 117 6.34 12.03 -16.11
CA ARG A 117 7.39 11.84 -17.12
C ARG A 117 6.73 11.00 -18.20
N GLU A 118 6.67 11.51 -19.42
CA GLU A 118 5.88 10.97 -20.53
C GLU A 118 6.38 9.54 -20.86
N VAL A 119 5.90 8.54 -20.13
CA VAL A 119 6.04 7.14 -20.52
C VAL A 119 5.15 6.98 -21.74
N ASP A 120 5.75 6.65 -22.88
CA ASP A 120 5.00 6.36 -24.09
C ASP A 120 4.19 5.09 -23.91
N LEU A 121 2.92 5.24 -23.54
CA LEU A 121 1.99 4.15 -23.32
C LEU A 121 1.20 3.77 -24.58
N SER A 122 1.67 4.16 -25.77
CA SER A 122 1.01 3.85 -27.05
C SER A 122 0.75 2.36 -27.29
N ALA A 123 1.57 1.48 -26.70
CA ALA A 123 1.35 0.03 -26.72
C ALA A 123 0.02 -0.39 -26.05
N TRP A 124 -0.43 0.37 -25.04
CA TRP A 124 -1.62 0.05 -24.26
C TRP A 124 -2.82 0.95 -24.57
N ASP A 125 -2.62 2.17 -25.05
CA ASP A 125 -3.67 2.99 -25.63
C ASP A 125 -3.04 3.77 -26.79
N PRO A 126 -3.30 3.41 -28.06
CA PRO A 126 -2.71 4.08 -29.22
C PRO A 126 -2.98 5.59 -29.26
N LYS A 127 -3.99 6.07 -28.55
CA LYS A 127 -4.32 7.50 -28.45
C LYS A 127 -3.62 8.20 -27.26
N ALA A 128 -2.91 7.47 -26.41
CA ALA A 128 -2.20 8.03 -25.24
C ALA A 128 -0.99 8.88 -25.64
N ALA A 129 -0.30 8.56 -26.73
CA ALA A 129 0.86 9.33 -27.23
C ALA A 129 0.53 10.81 -27.57
N GLN A 130 -0.75 11.17 -27.66
CA GLN A 130 -1.20 12.53 -27.98
C GLN A 130 -1.79 13.29 -26.78
N ARG A 131 -1.91 12.66 -25.61
CA ARG A 131 -2.59 13.24 -24.44
C ARG A 131 -1.61 13.51 -23.30
N ARG A 132 -1.63 14.73 -22.79
CA ARG A 132 -1.14 15.01 -21.43
C ARG A 132 -2.28 14.77 -20.45
N TYR A 133 -2.11 13.85 -19.52
CA TYR A 133 -3.09 13.60 -18.46
C TYR A 133 -2.88 14.61 -17.33
N SER A 134 -3.90 15.41 -17.04
CA SER A 134 -3.87 16.42 -15.98
C SER A 134 -4.45 15.92 -14.65
N SER A 135 -4.93 14.68 -14.60
CA SER A 135 -5.60 14.09 -13.44
C SER A 135 -5.51 12.57 -13.48
N TYR A 136 -5.28 11.96 -12.31
CA TYR A 136 -5.21 10.51 -12.11
C TYR A 136 -6.27 10.03 -11.11
N PRO A 137 -6.74 8.76 -11.20
CA PRO A 137 -6.35 7.72 -12.16
C PRO A 137 -7.01 7.88 -13.54
N VAL A 138 -6.43 7.23 -14.56
CA VAL A 138 -6.91 7.24 -15.95
C VAL A 138 -7.17 5.82 -16.43
N ASN A 139 -8.37 5.56 -16.96
CA ASN A 139 -8.68 4.28 -17.59
C ASN A 139 -8.01 4.17 -18.97
N MET A 140 -7.35 3.05 -19.23
CA MET A 140 -6.64 2.77 -20.47
C MET A 140 -7.40 1.74 -21.31
N ASN A 141 -7.43 1.95 -22.62
CA ASN A 141 -8.00 0.99 -23.55
C ASN A 141 -6.94 0.01 -24.05
N THR A 142 -6.72 -1.06 -23.29
CA THR A 142 -5.74 -2.12 -23.57
C THR A 142 -5.96 -2.86 -24.88
N ASN A 143 -7.19 -2.84 -25.44
CA ASN A 143 -7.64 -3.70 -26.54
C ASN A 143 -7.46 -5.22 -26.29
N MET A 144 -7.20 -5.64 -25.05
CA MET A 144 -7.06 -7.06 -24.68
C MET A 144 -8.34 -7.56 -24.03
N ASP A 145 -8.85 -8.69 -24.49
CA ASP A 145 -10.09 -9.26 -23.96
C ASP A 145 -9.93 -9.67 -22.49
N GLY A 146 -10.81 -9.16 -21.62
CA GLY A 146 -10.78 -9.44 -20.18
C GLY A 146 -9.69 -8.71 -19.40
N VAL A 147 -9.02 -7.69 -19.97
CA VAL A 147 -8.00 -6.89 -19.27
C VAL A 147 -8.41 -5.41 -19.21
N GLN A 148 -8.56 -4.89 -17.99
CA GLN A 148 -8.77 -3.47 -17.74
C GLN A 148 -7.46 -2.83 -17.28
N GLY A 149 -7.01 -1.79 -17.98
CA GLY A 149 -5.84 -1.00 -17.59
C GLY A 149 -6.24 0.29 -16.90
N MET A 150 -5.55 0.64 -15.82
CA MET A 150 -5.72 1.91 -15.13
C MET A 150 -4.35 2.49 -14.80
N LEU A 151 -4.01 3.61 -15.43
CA LEU A 151 -2.85 4.39 -15.06
C LEU A 151 -3.16 5.08 -13.74
N THR A 152 -2.49 4.66 -12.68
CA THR A 152 -2.59 5.33 -11.40
C THR A 152 -1.64 6.53 -11.44
N GLY A 153 -1.92 7.52 -10.58
CA GLY A 153 -0.85 8.44 -10.19
C GLY A 153 0.34 7.57 -9.78
N HIS A 154 1.53 8.08 -9.92
CA HIS A 154 2.74 7.36 -9.58
C HIS A 154 3.57 6.66 -10.67
N GLY A 155 3.35 6.97 -11.96
CA GLY A 155 4.08 6.25 -13.03
C GLY A 155 3.83 4.74 -12.96
N GLN A 156 2.61 4.37 -12.55
CA GLN A 156 2.21 3.00 -12.24
C GLN A 156 0.97 2.64 -13.07
N LEU A 157 1.00 1.49 -13.73
CA LEU A 157 -0.12 0.94 -14.47
C LEU A 157 -0.67 -0.29 -13.74
N ARG A 158 -1.95 -0.26 -13.40
CA ARG A 158 -2.67 -1.38 -12.82
C ARG A 158 -3.47 -2.11 -13.89
N LEU A 159 -3.19 -3.39 -14.07
CA LEU A 159 -3.90 -4.29 -15.00
C LEU A 159 -4.78 -5.24 -14.20
N VAL A 160 -6.08 -5.27 -14.49
CA VAL A 160 -7.06 -6.12 -13.82
C VAL A 160 -7.63 -7.12 -14.81
N PHE A 161 -7.56 -8.41 -14.48
CA PHE A 161 -7.95 -9.52 -15.37
C PHE A 161 -9.18 -10.25 -14.84
N SER A 162 -10.06 -10.73 -15.72
CA SER A 162 -11.28 -11.47 -15.34
C SER A 162 -11.18 -13.00 -15.40
N ASP A 163 -10.26 -13.59 -16.20
CA ASP A 163 -10.36 -15.02 -16.58
C ASP A 163 -9.02 -15.80 -16.68
N LEU A 164 -8.03 -15.47 -15.86
CA LEU A 164 -6.72 -16.17 -15.91
C LEU A 164 -6.78 -17.63 -15.41
N PHE A 165 -7.68 -17.94 -14.47
CA PHE A 165 -7.72 -19.24 -13.79
C PHE A 165 -9.16 -19.76 -13.66
N PRO A 166 -9.37 -21.08 -13.74
CA PRO A 166 -10.63 -21.69 -13.32
C PRO A 166 -10.88 -21.52 -11.81
N VAL A 167 -12.12 -21.83 -11.38
CA VAL A 167 -12.51 -21.78 -9.96
C VAL A 167 -11.68 -22.78 -9.16
N ASN A 168 -11.11 -22.35 -8.02
CA ASN A 168 -10.27 -23.17 -7.13
C ASN A 168 -8.99 -23.75 -7.74
N GLU A 169 -8.60 -23.28 -8.93
CA GLU A 169 -7.41 -23.75 -9.63
C GLU A 169 -6.37 -22.64 -9.77
N TYR A 170 -5.11 -23.04 -10.00
CA TYR A 170 -3.97 -22.15 -10.21
C TYR A 170 -3.23 -22.45 -11.53
N GLN A 171 -3.81 -23.30 -12.38
CA GLN A 171 -3.33 -23.52 -13.75
C GLN A 171 -3.99 -22.49 -14.67
N LEU A 172 -3.18 -21.87 -15.51
CA LEU A 172 -3.67 -20.87 -16.45
C LEU A 172 -4.64 -21.49 -17.45
N THR A 173 -5.72 -20.78 -17.78
CA THR A 173 -6.59 -21.16 -18.90
C THR A 173 -5.88 -20.88 -20.23
N ASN A 174 -6.30 -21.53 -21.31
CA ASN A 174 -5.76 -21.23 -22.65
C ASN A 174 -5.96 -19.75 -23.03
N LYS A 175 -7.12 -19.18 -22.66
CA LYS A 175 -7.40 -17.75 -22.83
C LYS A 175 -6.45 -16.89 -21.99
N GLY A 176 -6.21 -17.28 -20.74
CA GLY A 176 -5.28 -16.59 -19.84
C GLY A 176 -3.85 -16.60 -20.35
N VAL A 177 -3.40 -17.73 -20.93
CA VAL A 177 -2.09 -17.83 -21.60
C VAL A 177 -1.99 -16.84 -22.77
N GLN A 178 -2.98 -16.82 -23.66
CA GLN A 178 -3.01 -15.88 -24.80
C GLN A 178 -2.99 -14.42 -24.32
N THR A 179 -3.79 -14.10 -23.31
CA THR A 179 -3.85 -12.77 -22.71
C THR A 179 -2.50 -12.35 -22.12
N LEU A 180 -1.80 -13.26 -21.45
CA LEU A 180 -0.49 -12.97 -20.87
C LEU A 180 0.60 -12.81 -21.95
N PHE A 181 0.50 -13.48 -23.09
CA PHE A 181 1.37 -13.21 -24.24
C PHE A 181 1.21 -11.78 -24.76
N GLU A 182 -0.03 -11.30 -24.91
CA GLU A 182 -0.30 -9.91 -25.31
C GLU A 182 0.26 -8.90 -24.30
N VAL A 183 0.15 -9.20 -23.00
CA VAL A 183 0.77 -8.39 -21.94
C VAL A 183 2.29 -8.36 -22.08
N ILE A 184 2.94 -9.50 -22.31
CA ILE A 184 4.39 -9.59 -22.48
C ILE A 184 4.86 -8.74 -23.67
N ASP A 185 4.18 -8.86 -24.81
CA ASP A 185 4.55 -8.10 -26.01
C ASP A 185 4.40 -6.60 -25.80
N ASN A 186 3.35 -6.16 -25.10
CA ASN A 186 3.20 -4.75 -24.74
C ASN A 186 4.25 -4.27 -23.74
N LEU A 187 4.65 -5.08 -22.74
CA LEU A 187 5.63 -4.69 -21.73
C LEU A 187 7.06 -4.58 -22.27
N LYS A 188 7.44 -5.39 -23.27
CA LYS A 188 8.78 -5.37 -23.87
C LYS A 188 9.17 -4.02 -24.48
N HIS A 189 8.19 -3.24 -24.90
CA HIS A 189 8.40 -1.93 -25.54
C HIS A 189 8.42 -0.75 -24.56
N LEU A 190 8.27 -1.02 -23.26
CA LEU A 190 8.12 0.01 -22.25
C LEU A 190 9.29 0.01 -21.27
N PRO A 191 9.62 1.17 -20.68
CA PRO A 191 10.68 1.28 -19.68
C PRO A 191 10.17 0.75 -18.33
N VAL A 192 9.85 -0.54 -18.24
CA VAL A 192 9.36 -1.16 -16.99
C VAL A 192 10.52 -1.31 -16.01
N ASP A 193 10.28 -0.90 -14.76
CA ASP A 193 11.22 -1.03 -13.66
C ASP A 193 10.96 -2.30 -12.83
N GLU A 194 9.71 -2.53 -12.46
CA GLU A 194 9.30 -3.63 -11.59
C GLU A 194 7.84 -4.04 -11.88
N LEU A 195 7.53 -5.32 -11.70
CA LEU A 195 6.16 -5.82 -11.63
C LEU A 195 5.81 -6.25 -10.21
N THR A 196 4.60 -5.93 -9.75
CA THR A 196 4.00 -6.58 -8.59
C THR A 196 2.79 -7.40 -9.02
N ILE A 197 2.83 -8.70 -8.73
CA ILE A 197 1.85 -9.68 -9.19
C ILE A 197 0.97 -10.07 -8.01
N TYR A 198 -0.33 -9.78 -8.13
CA TYR A 198 -1.33 -10.06 -7.11
C TYR A 198 -2.22 -11.23 -7.52
N GLY A 199 -2.09 -12.33 -6.80
CA GLY A 199 -3.11 -13.37 -6.82
C GLY A 199 -4.25 -12.98 -5.89
N VAL A 200 -5.48 -12.90 -6.40
CA VAL A 200 -6.67 -12.67 -5.57
C VAL A 200 -7.52 -13.94 -5.58
N ALA A 201 -7.87 -14.40 -4.39
CA ALA A 201 -8.88 -15.42 -4.20
C ALA A 201 -10.13 -14.78 -3.58
N ASP A 202 -11.31 -15.26 -3.97
CA ASP A 202 -12.54 -14.83 -3.33
C ASP A 202 -12.60 -15.32 -1.87
N SER A 203 -13.45 -14.68 -1.06
CA SER A 203 -13.59 -15.00 0.38
C SER A 203 -14.44 -16.24 0.67
N SER A 204 -14.88 -16.97 -0.34
CA SER A 204 -15.73 -18.14 -0.14
C SER A 204 -14.90 -19.28 0.46
N GLY A 205 -15.27 -19.73 1.67
CA GLY A 205 -14.62 -20.88 2.31
C GLY A 205 -13.51 -20.51 3.29
N ASN A 206 -12.48 -21.36 3.39
CA ASN A 206 -11.46 -21.22 4.42
C ASN A 206 -10.37 -20.22 3.99
N TYR A 207 -10.21 -19.14 4.77
CA TYR A 207 -9.22 -18.08 4.51
C TYR A 207 -7.79 -18.62 4.28
N LYS A 208 -7.31 -19.56 5.10
CA LYS A 208 -5.95 -20.13 4.97
C LYS A 208 -5.79 -20.88 3.64
N LYS A 209 -6.81 -21.62 3.21
CA LYS A 209 -6.81 -22.29 1.89
C LYS A 209 -6.83 -21.28 0.74
N ASN A 210 -7.66 -20.25 0.84
CA ASN A 210 -7.78 -19.22 -0.20
C ASN A 210 -6.49 -18.38 -0.31
N ARG A 211 -5.83 -18.15 0.83
CA ARG A 211 -4.52 -17.49 0.86
C ARG A 211 -3.46 -18.28 0.11
N VAL A 212 -3.36 -19.59 0.39
CA VAL A 212 -2.43 -20.47 -0.32
C VAL A 212 -2.75 -20.54 -1.82
N LEU A 213 -4.04 -20.59 -2.18
CA LEU A 213 -4.46 -20.56 -3.58
C LEU A 213 -4.05 -19.26 -4.28
N ALA A 214 -4.27 -18.11 -3.63
CA ALA A 214 -3.87 -16.80 -4.13
C ALA A 214 -2.34 -16.71 -4.34
N ASP A 215 -1.55 -17.16 -3.37
CA ASP A 215 -0.08 -17.18 -3.48
C ASP A 215 0.38 -18.10 -4.64
N ARG A 216 -0.26 -19.27 -4.83
CA ARG A 216 0.03 -20.18 -5.95
C ARG A 216 -0.31 -19.56 -7.31
N ARG A 217 -1.43 -18.84 -7.43
CA ARG A 217 -1.80 -18.13 -8.66
C ARG A 217 -0.80 -17.06 -9.03
N ALA A 218 -0.36 -16.25 -8.07
CA ALA A 218 0.67 -15.24 -8.28
C ALA A 218 1.98 -15.88 -8.77
N GLN A 219 2.37 -17.01 -8.17
CA GLN A 219 3.54 -17.78 -8.58
C GLN A 219 3.39 -18.36 -10.00
N SER A 220 2.24 -18.95 -10.36
CA SER A 220 1.99 -19.47 -11.72
C SER A 220 2.18 -18.39 -12.78
N VAL A 221 1.65 -17.18 -12.56
CA VAL A 221 1.83 -16.07 -13.52
C VAL A 221 3.29 -15.65 -13.60
N ARG A 222 3.99 -15.51 -12.47
CA ARG A 222 5.43 -15.17 -12.50
C ARG A 222 6.23 -16.20 -13.28
N THR A 223 5.99 -17.50 -13.04
CA THR A 223 6.68 -18.57 -13.77
C THR A 223 6.46 -18.41 -15.27
N PHE A 224 5.20 -18.23 -15.70
CA PHE A 224 4.88 -17.99 -17.10
C PHE A 224 5.60 -16.74 -17.67
N LEU A 225 5.49 -15.58 -17.01
CA LEU A 225 6.13 -14.34 -17.48
C LEU A 225 7.66 -14.47 -17.60
N VAL A 226 8.31 -15.19 -16.68
CA VAL A 226 9.75 -15.43 -16.70
C VAL A 226 10.14 -16.36 -17.84
N GLU A 227 9.43 -17.48 -18.02
CA GLU A 227 9.69 -18.47 -19.08
C GLU A 227 9.48 -17.88 -20.47
N GLU A 228 8.49 -17.00 -20.62
CA GLU A 228 8.10 -16.40 -21.90
C GLU A 228 8.82 -15.06 -22.21
N GLY A 229 9.86 -14.71 -21.44
CA GLY A 229 10.85 -13.70 -21.84
C GLY A 229 10.96 -12.44 -20.98
N LEU A 230 10.36 -12.38 -19.80
CA LEU A 230 10.54 -11.30 -18.81
C LEU A 230 11.47 -11.70 -17.64
N ASN A 231 12.37 -12.66 -17.85
CA ASN A 231 13.30 -13.15 -16.82
C ASN A 231 14.24 -12.09 -16.23
N TYR A 232 14.50 -11.00 -16.94
CA TYR A 232 15.32 -9.88 -16.49
C TYR A 232 14.57 -8.87 -15.60
N MET A 233 13.24 -8.98 -15.53
CA MET A 233 12.39 -7.99 -14.87
C MET A 233 12.22 -8.33 -13.39
N PRO A 234 12.50 -7.40 -12.46
CA PRO A 234 12.18 -7.58 -11.05
C PRO A 234 10.67 -7.82 -10.86
N MET A 235 10.32 -8.88 -10.11
CA MET A 235 8.92 -9.22 -9.84
C MET A 235 8.70 -9.52 -8.35
N LYS A 236 7.72 -8.84 -7.76
CA LYS A 236 7.21 -9.11 -6.40
C LYS A 236 5.91 -9.91 -6.47
N LEU A 237 5.72 -10.83 -5.52
CA LEU A 237 4.51 -11.65 -5.41
C LEU A 237 3.69 -11.28 -4.18
N ARG A 238 2.37 -11.17 -4.36
CA ARG A 238 1.42 -10.91 -3.28
C ARG A 238 0.16 -11.76 -3.47
N GLY A 239 -0.07 -12.78 -2.64
CA GLY A 239 -1.43 -13.29 -2.49
C GLY A 239 -2.30 -12.30 -1.71
N THR A 240 -3.60 -12.28 -1.95
CA THR A 240 -4.59 -11.55 -1.15
C THR A 240 -5.91 -12.33 -1.15
N VAL A 241 -6.71 -12.16 -0.10
CA VAL A 241 -8.06 -12.71 0.00
C VAL A 241 -8.98 -11.54 0.35
N GLU A 242 -9.92 -11.22 -0.54
CA GLU A 242 -10.83 -10.09 -0.34
C GLU A 242 -12.08 -10.52 0.43
N ASN A 243 -12.24 -10.01 1.67
CA ASN A 243 -13.32 -10.41 2.59
C ASN A 243 -14.55 -9.48 2.59
N GLY A 244 -14.77 -8.70 1.52
CA GLY A 244 -15.66 -7.54 1.57
C GLY A 244 -17.13 -7.71 1.16
N LEU A 245 -17.55 -8.80 0.50
CA LEU A 245 -18.84 -8.83 -0.21
C LEU A 245 -19.77 -9.99 0.22
N SER A 246 -21.02 -9.64 0.53
CA SER A 246 -22.01 -10.51 1.18
C SER A 246 -22.65 -11.53 0.24
N THR A 247 -22.76 -11.25 -1.07
CA THR A 247 -23.45 -12.15 -2.02
C THR A 247 -22.49 -13.02 -2.86
N PRO A 248 -22.87 -14.26 -3.24
CA PRO A 248 -22.08 -15.12 -4.13
C PRO A 248 -21.75 -14.47 -5.47
N GLN A 249 -22.69 -13.72 -6.05
CA GLN A 249 -22.53 -13.02 -7.33
C GLN A 249 -21.48 -11.90 -7.23
N GLN A 250 -21.49 -11.13 -6.14
CA GLN A 250 -20.48 -10.09 -5.90
C GLN A 250 -19.09 -10.70 -5.61
N ARG A 251 -19.02 -11.86 -4.95
CA ARG A 251 -17.76 -12.58 -4.74
C ARG A 251 -17.13 -13.10 -6.03
N VAL A 252 -17.92 -13.36 -7.08
CA VAL A 252 -17.37 -13.72 -8.41
C VAL A 252 -16.52 -12.58 -8.98
N MET A 253 -16.94 -11.33 -8.79
CA MET A 253 -16.19 -10.14 -9.25
C MET A 253 -14.86 -9.94 -8.50
N GLN A 254 -14.67 -10.61 -7.36
CA GLN A 254 -13.42 -10.60 -6.59
C GLN A 254 -12.40 -11.61 -7.09
N ARG A 255 -12.76 -12.47 -8.05
CA ARG A 255 -11.82 -13.40 -8.73
C ARG A 255 -11.01 -12.68 -9.80
N ARG A 256 -10.65 -11.43 -9.52
CA ARG A 256 -9.83 -10.62 -10.41
C ARG A 256 -8.36 -10.91 -10.15
N PHE A 257 -7.56 -10.92 -11.20
CA PHE A 257 -6.11 -10.92 -11.02
C PHE A 257 -5.57 -9.53 -11.24
N VAL A 258 -4.49 -9.15 -10.56
CA VAL A 258 -3.92 -7.80 -10.73
C VAL A 258 -2.43 -7.88 -10.97
N ILE A 259 -1.95 -7.16 -11.98
CA ILE A 259 -0.52 -6.85 -12.17
C ILE A 259 -0.38 -5.35 -12.04
N GLU A 260 0.47 -4.91 -11.12
CA GLU A 260 0.92 -3.52 -11.06
C GLU A 260 2.28 -3.42 -11.75
N VAL A 261 2.38 -2.52 -12.70
CA VAL A 261 3.57 -2.23 -13.49
C VAL A 261 4.12 -0.89 -13.03
N ARG A 262 5.34 -0.87 -12.50
CA ARG A 262 6.05 0.37 -12.20
C ARG A 262 6.98 0.70 -13.35
N PHE A 263 6.87 1.91 -13.90
CA PHE A 263 7.78 2.37 -14.93
C PHE A 263 9.01 3.04 -14.33
N ARG A 264 10.14 2.95 -15.04
CA ARG A 264 11.34 3.74 -14.75
C ARG A 264 11.02 5.19 -15.05
N THR A 265 11.15 6.02 -14.04
CA THR A 265 11.07 7.46 -14.19
C THR A 265 12.50 7.98 -14.25
N ASP A 266 12.93 8.54 -15.38
CA ASP A 266 14.30 9.06 -15.57
C ASP A 266 14.65 10.10 -14.50
N GLU A 267 15.34 9.69 -13.42
CA GLU A 267 15.99 10.63 -12.51
C GLU A 267 17.15 11.29 -13.28
N LYS A 268 16.87 12.44 -13.87
CA LYS A 268 17.87 13.45 -14.19
C LYS A 268 17.67 14.65 -13.28
#